data_AF-A0A0F9VT85-F1
#
_entry.id   AF-A0A0F9VT85-F1
#
_cell.length_a   1.000
_cell.length_b   1.000
_cell.length_c   1.000
_cell.angle_alpha   90.00
_cell.angle_beta   90.00
_cell.angle_gamma   90.00
#
_symmetry.space_group_name_H-M   'P 1'
#
loop_
_entity.id
_entity.type
_entity.pdbx_description
1 polymer ?
#
loop_
_entity_poly.entity_id
_entity_poly.type
_entity_poly.pdbx_seq_one_letter_code
_entity_poly.pdbx_strand_id
1 'polypeptide(L)'
;MHTAKNISDWNDKTEAGLYEWWSSMANKGMAHHPDDDPASIVYVENGAPFFDSKASAALCTIYAEMEKLHDDLIYVAAHKAIMSRLAWERSLPENEW
;
A
#
# COMPACT_ATOMS: atom_id res chain seq x y z
N MET A 1 6.38 -14.64 5.34
CA MET A 1 5.96 -13.69 6.39
C MET A 1 6.90 -12.50 6.39
N HIS A 2 6.36 -11.32 6.21
CA HIS A 2 7.07 -10.05 6.18
C HIS A 2 7.14 -9.46 7.59
N THR A 3 8.32 -8.95 7.96
CA THR A 3 8.60 -8.36 9.26
C THR A 3 8.60 -6.85 9.19
N ALA A 4 8.61 -6.16 10.34
CA ALA A 4 8.70 -4.69 10.38
C ALA A 4 9.88 -4.12 9.57
N LYS A 5 10.99 -4.86 9.44
CA LYS A 5 12.15 -4.44 8.62
C LYS A 5 11.86 -4.40 7.12
N ASN A 6 10.80 -5.06 6.66
CA ASN A 6 10.41 -5.07 5.26
C ASN A 6 9.54 -3.85 4.88
N ILE A 7 8.88 -3.24 5.88
CA ILE A 7 8.02 -2.08 5.71
C ILE A 7 8.89 -0.85 5.46
N SER A 8 8.57 -0.10 4.40
CA SER A 8 9.27 1.16 4.13
C SER A 8 8.89 2.20 5.18
N ASP A 9 9.83 3.01 5.62
CA ASP A 9 9.49 4.19 6.41
C ASP A 9 8.82 5.23 5.52
N TRP A 10 7.80 5.91 6.02
CA TRP A 10 7.17 7.05 5.35
C TRP A 10 7.67 8.36 5.96
N ASN A 11 8.87 8.79 5.56
CA ASN A 11 9.54 9.97 6.12
C ASN A 11 9.19 11.27 5.37
N ASP A 12 8.96 11.20 4.06
CA ASP A 12 8.49 12.33 3.27
C ASP A 12 6.96 12.44 3.38
N LYS A 13 6.50 13.42 4.16
CA LYS A 13 5.08 13.66 4.46
C LYS A 13 4.36 14.53 3.40
N THR A 14 4.93 14.65 2.21
CA THR A 14 4.27 15.32 1.07
C THR A 14 3.40 14.34 0.28
N GLU A 15 2.53 14.85 -0.60
CA GLU A 15 1.77 14.01 -1.54
C GLU A 15 2.68 13.16 -2.45
N ALA A 16 3.84 13.70 -2.83
CA ALA A 16 4.83 12.96 -3.60
C ALA A 16 5.40 11.80 -2.77
N GLY A 17 5.77 12.05 -1.52
CA GLY A 17 6.25 11.02 -0.60
C GLY A 17 5.21 9.94 -0.30
N LEU A 18 3.92 10.30 -0.21
CA LEU A 18 2.80 9.36 -0.11
C LEU A 18 2.77 8.40 -1.31
N TYR A 19 2.84 8.94 -2.54
CA TYR A 19 2.87 8.13 -3.76
C TYR A 19 4.13 7.25 -3.86
N GLU A 20 5.30 7.78 -3.50
CA GLU A 20 6.56 7.03 -3.51
C GLU A 20 6.52 5.86 -2.53
N TRP A 21 5.95 6.06 -1.34
CA TRP A 21 5.79 5.00 -0.36
C TRP A 21 4.88 3.88 -0.89
N TRP A 22 3.72 4.23 -1.43
CA TRP A 22 2.80 3.26 -2.03
C TRP A 22 3.44 2.52 -3.21
N SER A 23 4.20 3.22 -4.05
CA SER A 23 4.97 2.61 -5.14
C SER A 23 6.01 1.62 -4.63
N SER A 24 6.70 1.95 -3.53
CA SER A 24 7.63 1.04 -2.86
C SER A 24 6.94 -0.24 -2.39
N MET A 25 5.79 -0.11 -1.72
CA MET A 25 5.02 -1.25 -1.22
C MET A 25 4.47 -2.11 -2.36
N ALA A 26 3.97 -1.50 -3.44
CA ALA A 26 3.49 -2.19 -4.63
C ALA A 26 4.62 -2.98 -5.32
N ASN A 27 5.80 -2.39 -5.45
CA ASN A 27 6.98 -3.06 -6.03
C ASN A 27 7.44 -4.26 -5.20
N LYS A 28 7.31 -4.19 -3.88
CA LYS A 28 7.60 -5.30 -2.96
C LYS A 28 6.50 -6.37 -2.92
N GLY A 29 5.39 -6.19 -3.65
CA GLY A 29 4.24 -7.09 -3.63
C GLY A 29 3.47 -7.08 -2.30
N MET A 30 3.52 -5.95 -1.58
CA MET A 30 2.92 -5.79 -0.25
C MET A 30 1.83 -4.71 -0.20
N ALA A 31 1.53 -4.06 -1.32
CA ALA A 31 0.41 -3.12 -1.38
C ALA A 31 -0.92 -3.86 -1.22
N HIS A 32 -1.79 -3.32 -0.38
CA HIS A 32 -3.14 -3.78 -0.07
C HIS A 32 -4.03 -2.56 0.17
N HIS A 33 -5.34 -2.77 0.35
CA HIS A 33 -6.25 -1.67 0.62
C HIS A 33 -5.89 -1.02 1.97
N PRO A 34 -5.88 0.33 2.10
CA PRO A 34 -5.52 0.99 3.36
C PRO A 34 -6.43 0.61 4.54
N ASP A 35 -7.70 0.31 4.26
CA ASP A 35 -8.68 -0.11 5.30
C ASP A 35 -8.61 -1.59 5.67
N ASP A 36 -7.87 -2.42 4.92
CA ASP A 36 -7.69 -3.82 5.28
C ASP A 36 -6.77 -3.90 6.50
N ASP A 37 -7.22 -4.54 7.58
CA ASP A 37 -6.37 -4.80 8.74
C ASP A 37 -5.17 -5.67 8.30
N PRO A 38 -3.92 -5.18 8.39
CA PRO A 38 -2.75 -5.96 7.97
C PRO A 38 -2.61 -7.31 8.68
N ALA A 39 -3.12 -7.42 9.92
CA ALA A 39 -3.10 -8.67 10.67
C ALA A 39 -4.07 -9.73 10.13
N SER A 40 -5.07 -9.31 9.34
CA SER A 40 -6.04 -10.21 8.69
C SER A 40 -5.54 -10.77 7.35
N ILE A 41 -4.46 -10.21 6.79
CA ILE A 41 -3.91 -10.60 5.50
C ILE A 41 -3.11 -11.89 5.66
N VAL A 42 -3.50 -12.92 4.91
CA VAL A 42 -2.91 -14.27 4.97
C VAL A 42 -2.52 -14.79 3.58
N TYR A 43 -1.56 -15.71 3.54
CA TYR A 43 -1.28 -16.46 2.32
C TYR A 43 -2.43 -17.44 2.02
N VAL A 44 -2.96 -17.43 0.80
CA VAL A 44 -4.06 -18.32 0.38
C VAL A 44 -3.72 -19.81 0.53
N GLU A 45 -2.46 -20.19 0.27
CA GLU A 45 -2.02 -21.59 0.28
C GLU A 45 -2.15 -22.26 1.67
N ASN A 46 -1.87 -21.52 2.75
CA ASN A 46 -1.70 -22.12 4.07
C ASN A 46 -2.35 -21.33 5.22
N GLY A 47 -2.99 -20.18 4.92
CA GLY A 47 -3.61 -19.33 5.94
C GLY A 47 -2.61 -18.67 6.90
N ALA A 48 -1.30 -18.78 6.65
CA ALA A 48 -0.30 -18.16 7.52
C ALA A 48 -0.34 -16.62 7.35
N PRO A 49 -0.09 -15.85 8.42
CA PRO A 49 -0.02 -14.39 8.35
C PRO A 49 0.98 -13.92 7.29
N PHE A 50 0.55 -12.97 6.46
CA PHE A 50 1.42 -12.33 5.48
C PHE A 50 2.40 -11.39 6.17
N PHE A 51 1.91 -10.61 7.14
CA PHE A 51 2.69 -9.73 8.00
C PHE A 51 2.82 -10.31 9.41
N ASP A 52 3.97 -10.12 10.05
CA ASP A 52 4.08 -10.36 11.50
C ASP A 52 3.36 -9.25 12.30
N SER A 53 3.22 -9.45 13.62
CA SER A 53 2.51 -8.49 14.47
C SER A 53 3.18 -7.11 14.54
N LYS A 54 4.51 -7.05 14.37
CA LYS A 54 5.25 -5.77 14.39
C LYS A 54 5.10 -5.02 13.08
N ALA A 55 5.13 -5.72 11.95
CA ALA A 55 4.85 -5.19 10.62
C ALA A 55 3.42 -4.65 10.55
N SER A 56 2.46 -5.41 11.08
CA SER A 56 1.05 -5.00 11.12
C SER A 56 0.88 -3.71 11.92
N ALA A 57 1.46 -3.63 13.12
CA ALA A 57 1.42 -2.42 13.95
C ALA A 57 2.10 -1.21 13.27
N ALA A 58 3.22 -1.43 12.56
CA ALA A 58 3.90 -0.38 11.81
C ALA A 58 3.02 0.14 10.65
N LEU A 59 2.37 -0.76 9.90
CA LEU A 59 1.46 -0.39 8.82
C LEU A 59 0.26 0.40 9.33
N CYS A 60 -0.40 -0.06 10.40
CA CYS A 60 -1.51 0.69 11.01
C CYS A 60 -1.10 2.09 11.46
N THR A 61 0.12 2.23 11.98
CA THR A 61 0.66 3.55 12.39
C THR A 61 0.87 4.45 11.17
N ILE A 62 1.46 3.91 10.10
CA ILE A 62 1.68 4.65 8.85
C ILE A 62 0.35 5.06 8.21
N TYR A 63 -0.63 4.17 8.14
CA TYR A 63 -1.94 4.46 7.57
C TYR A 63 -2.68 5.53 8.35
N ALA A 64 -2.71 5.43 9.68
CA ALA A 64 -3.30 6.46 10.53
C ALA A 64 -2.63 7.83 10.36
N GLU A 65 -1.30 7.87 10.17
CA GLU A 65 -0.60 9.12 9.87
C GLU A 65 -0.92 9.66 8.47
N MET A 66 -1.00 8.79 7.46
CA MET A 66 -1.31 9.17 6.08
C MET A 66 -2.73 9.73 5.97
N GLU A 67 -3.70 9.03 6.52
CA GLU A 67 -5.11 9.45 6.57
C GLU A 67 -5.24 10.78 7.31
N LYS A 68 -4.57 10.93 8.47
CA LYS A 68 -4.61 12.20 9.22
C LYS A 68 -4.06 13.39 8.44
N LEU A 69 -3.01 13.19 7.63
CA LEU A 69 -2.33 14.28 6.90
C LEU A 69 -2.92 14.55 5.52
N HIS A 70 -3.46 13.52 4.86
CA HIS A 70 -3.83 13.57 3.45
C HIS A 70 -5.24 13.09 3.16
N ASP A 71 -5.98 12.62 4.17
CA ASP A 71 -7.37 12.18 4.06
C ASP A 71 -7.51 11.14 2.91
N ASP A 72 -8.49 11.31 2.03
CA ASP A 72 -8.77 10.41 0.91
C ASP A 72 -7.63 10.26 -0.12
N LEU A 73 -6.60 11.12 -0.10
CA LEU A 73 -5.47 11.00 -1.03
C LEU A 73 -4.68 9.70 -0.83
N ILE A 74 -4.79 9.06 0.34
CA ILE A 74 -4.21 7.73 0.60
C ILE A 74 -4.70 6.69 -0.42
N TYR A 75 -6.00 6.70 -0.75
CA TYR A 75 -6.60 5.76 -1.70
C TYR A 75 -6.17 6.07 -3.13
N VAL A 76 -6.10 7.36 -3.48
CA VAL A 76 -5.65 7.81 -4.81
C VAL A 76 -4.20 7.40 -5.05
N ALA A 77 -3.32 7.60 -4.06
CA ALA A 77 -1.92 7.22 -4.14
C ALA A 77 -1.74 5.70 -4.24
N ALA A 78 -2.44 4.93 -3.40
CA ALA A 78 -2.42 3.47 -3.41
C ALA A 78 -2.88 2.91 -4.77
N HIS A 79 -4.01 3.40 -5.28
CA HIS A 79 -4.56 3.00 -6.57
C HIS A 79 -3.57 3.30 -7.71
N LYS A 80 -3.07 4.53 -7.77
CA LYS A 80 -2.11 4.95 -8.80
C LYS A 80 -0.85 4.08 -8.78
N ALA A 81 -0.28 3.81 -7.60
CA ALA A 81 0.91 2.99 -7.45
C ALA A 81 0.71 1.55 -7.96
N ILE A 82 -0.43 0.93 -7.62
CA ILE A 82 -0.77 -0.42 -8.08
C ILE A 82 -0.97 -0.43 -9.60
N MET A 83 -1.71 0.53 -10.16
CA MET A 83 -1.96 0.60 -11.60
C MET A 83 -0.67 0.82 -12.40
N SER A 84 0.22 1.69 -11.93
CA SER A 84 1.55 1.87 -12.53
C SER A 84 2.37 0.57 -12.47
N ARG A 85 2.32 -0.17 -11.35
CA ARG A 85 3.02 -1.46 -11.20
C ARG A 85 2.48 -2.55 -12.14
N LEU A 86 1.18 -2.51 -12.44
CA LEU A 86 0.53 -3.43 -13.38
C LEU A 86 0.73 -3.04 -14.84
N ALA A 87 1.44 -1.94 -15.12
CA ALA A 87 1.60 -1.37 -16.46
C ALA A 87 0.27 -1.11 -17.17
N TRP A 88 -0.76 -0.72 -16.40
CA TRP A 88 -2.12 -0.45 -16.92
C TRP A 88 -2.18 0.77 -17.87
N GLU A 89 -1.09 1.55 -18.00
CA GLU A 89 -0.98 2.72 -18.90
C GLU A 89 -1.12 2.41 -20.41
N ARG A 90 -1.59 1.21 -20.82
CA ARG A 90 -1.72 0.83 -22.23
C ARG A 90 -2.98 0.06 -22.65
N SER A 91 -4.03 -0.03 -21.83
CA SER A 91 -5.21 -0.85 -22.18
C SER A 91 -6.59 -0.20 -22.06
N LEU A 92 -6.70 1.11 -21.87
CA LEU A 92 -8.00 1.78 -22.03
C LEU A 92 -8.12 2.28 -23.49
N PRO A 93 -8.99 1.67 -24.34
CA PRO A 93 -9.33 2.27 -25.62
C PRO A 93 -10.00 3.63 -25.38
N GLU A 94 -9.64 4.63 -26.20
CA GLU A 94 -9.98 6.06 -26.08
C GLU A 94 -11.49 6.41 -26.09
N ASN A 95 -12.42 5.45 -26.00
CA ASN A 95 -13.79 5.60 -26.51
C ASN A 95 -14.91 5.26 -25.53
N GLU A 96 -14.68 5.27 -24.21
CA GLU A 96 -15.77 5.11 -23.23
C GLU A 96 -15.87 6.33 -22.29
N TRP A 97 -16.41 7.43 -22.84
CA TRP A 97 -17.17 8.46 -22.14
C TRP A 97 -18.33 8.92 -23.02
#